data_AF-A0A1Y3A493-F1
#
_entry.id   AF-A0A1Y3A493-F1
#
_cell.length_a   1.000
_cell.length_b   1.000
_cell.length_c   1.000
_cell.angle_alpha   90.00
_cell.angle_beta   90.00
_cell.angle_gamma   90.00
#
_symmetry.space_group_name_H-M   'P 1'
#
loop_
_entity.id
_entity.type
_entity.pdbx_description
1 polymer ?
#
loop_
_entity_poly.entity_id
_entity_poly.type
_entity_poly.pdbx_seq_one_letter_code
_entity_poly.pdbx_strand_id
1 'polypeptide(L)'
;LRRARAVVSVVYAVLGGAVVAAFFAAPVAAFVGFIALTWLHWGQGDVATLSIAGVDHLPTSAERWLALVVRGGLPMGVPLLAHPGEYRLVAEWIVGLFLVDAGATATALDPLFTPEVRTAVGVGMGVATLASVGLGYRRVRAGGEGGRRAAGGWRRDVGELAVLWAWFLLAAPVFAIGVYFAVWHALRHVGRLVLVDPEAASAASAGDAVGALARFGRDAAPLTLGGFLVVGAVGVTVPAGVAAPGDLLAVSLVAIAAMTLPHVAVVAWLDRRQAVWRPGAGS
;
A
#
# COMPACT_ATOMS: atom_id res chain seq x y z
N LEU A 1 21.30 16.25 -9.41
CA LEU A 1 19.93 16.56 -8.93
C LEU A 1 18.92 16.85 -10.06
N ARG A 2 19.16 17.83 -10.95
CA ARG A 2 18.20 18.18 -12.05
C ARG A 2 17.83 17.00 -12.96
N ARG A 3 18.81 16.22 -13.43
CA ARG A 3 18.59 15.03 -14.27
C ARG A 3 17.77 13.95 -13.56
N ALA A 4 18.01 13.73 -12.27
CA ALA A 4 17.27 12.76 -11.47
C ALA A 4 15.79 13.18 -11.28
N ARG A 5 15.54 14.46 -10.98
CA ARG A 5 14.17 15.00 -10.91
C ARG A 5 13.43 14.86 -12.24
N ALA A 6 14.08 15.19 -13.35
CA ALA A 6 13.49 15.03 -14.69
C ALA A 6 13.13 13.56 -14.99
N VAL A 7 14.01 12.61 -14.68
CA VAL A 7 13.72 11.18 -14.86
C VAL A 7 12.53 10.75 -14.01
N VAL A 8 12.47 11.12 -12.73
CA VAL A 8 11.32 10.79 -11.87
C VAL A 8 10.03 11.40 -12.42
N SER A 9 10.04 12.67 -12.82
CA SER A 9 8.86 13.31 -13.42
C SER A 9 8.39 12.60 -14.69
N VAL A 10 9.30 12.18 -15.57
CA VAL A 10 8.96 11.41 -16.78
C VAL A 10 8.37 10.04 -16.42
N VAL A 11 8.97 9.33 -15.46
CA VAL A 11 8.44 8.04 -14.98
C VAL A 11 7.03 8.20 -14.44
N TYR A 12 6.78 9.25 -13.64
CA TYR A 12 5.44 9.55 -13.13
C TYR A 12 4.44 9.88 -14.25
N ALA A 13 4.82 10.70 -15.22
CA ALA A 13 3.95 11.06 -16.34
C ALA A 13 3.60 9.84 -17.21
N VAL A 14 4.59 9.02 -17.54
CA VAL A 14 4.40 7.84 -18.40
C VAL A 14 3.58 6.75 -17.70
N LEU A 15 3.99 6.35 -16.49
CA LEU A 15 3.31 5.26 -15.78
C LEU A 15 1.95 5.69 -15.26
N GLY A 16 1.83 6.93 -14.76
CA GLY A 16 0.54 7.47 -14.33
C GLY A 16 -0.43 7.67 -15.49
N GLY A 17 0.06 8.20 -16.62
CA GLY A 17 -0.72 8.30 -17.85
C GLY A 17 -1.19 6.94 -18.36
N ALA A 18 -0.35 5.91 -18.27
CA ALA A 18 -0.72 4.55 -18.64
C ALA A 18 -1.84 3.99 -17.74
N VAL A 19 -1.83 4.26 -16.43
CA VAL A 19 -2.92 3.86 -15.52
C VAL A 19 -4.22 4.58 -15.87
N VAL A 20 -4.17 5.89 -16.09
CA VAL A 20 -5.36 6.65 -16.50
C VAL A 20 -5.91 6.12 -17.83
N ALA A 21 -5.05 5.90 -18.83
CA ALA A 21 -5.45 5.31 -20.10
C ALA A 21 -6.07 3.91 -19.95
N ALA A 22 -5.55 3.10 -19.01
CA ALA A 22 -6.13 1.80 -18.70
C ALA A 22 -7.54 1.93 -18.11
N PHE A 23 -7.82 2.95 -17.28
CA PHE A 23 -9.18 3.21 -16.80
C PHE A 23 -10.15 3.58 -17.92
N PHE A 24 -9.71 4.35 -18.93
CA PHE A 24 -10.54 4.61 -20.12
C PHE A 24 -10.77 3.37 -20.98
N ALA A 25 -9.76 2.50 -21.12
CA ALA A 25 -9.83 1.35 -22.01
C ALA A 25 -10.53 0.13 -21.39
N ALA A 26 -10.29 -0.14 -20.11
CA ALA A 26 -10.79 -1.30 -19.38
C ALA A 26 -10.99 -0.98 -17.88
N PRO A 27 -12.05 -0.22 -17.52
CA PRO A 27 -12.23 0.33 -16.17
C PRO A 27 -12.20 -0.72 -15.05
N VAL A 28 -12.85 -1.87 -15.25
CA VAL A 28 -12.88 -2.96 -14.26
C VAL A 28 -11.51 -3.60 -14.08
N ALA A 29 -10.80 -3.86 -15.18
CA ALA A 29 -9.45 -4.42 -15.11
C ALA A 29 -8.45 -3.44 -14.47
N ALA A 30 -8.57 -2.14 -14.76
CA ALA A 30 -7.78 -1.09 -14.14
C ALA A 30 -8.06 -0.97 -12.64
N PHE A 31 -9.33 -1.07 -12.22
CA PHE A 31 -9.71 -1.12 -10.81
C PHE A 31 -9.10 -2.32 -10.09
N VAL A 32 -9.22 -3.54 -10.64
CA VAL A 32 -8.59 -4.75 -10.08
C VAL A 32 -7.07 -4.61 -10.01
N GLY A 33 -6.45 -4.04 -11.06
CA GLY A 33 -5.04 -3.72 -11.09
C GLY A 33 -4.64 -2.73 -10.00
N PHE A 34 -5.45 -1.71 -9.73
CA PHE A 34 -5.25 -0.76 -8.65
C PHE A 34 -5.31 -1.44 -7.27
N ILE A 35 -6.28 -2.33 -7.03
CA ILE A 35 -6.34 -3.11 -5.79
C ILE A 35 -5.06 -3.96 -5.62
N ALA A 36 -4.64 -4.67 -6.66
CA ALA A 36 -3.44 -5.51 -6.63
C ALA A 36 -2.16 -4.69 -6.42
N LEU A 37 -2.03 -3.54 -7.07
CA LEU A 37 -0.90 -2.63 -6.89
C LEU A 37 -0.84 -2.06 -5.49
N THR A 38 -1.99 -1.71 -4.91
CA THR A 38 -2.06 -1.15 -3.55
C THR A 38 -1.73 -2.22 -2.51
N TRP A 39 -2.20 -3.45 -2.73
CA TRP A 39 -1.81 -4.62 -1.94
C TRP A 39 -0.28 -4.80 -1.95
N LEU A 40 0.33 -4.84 -3.13
CA LEU A 40 1.78 -4.95 -3.27
C LEU A 40 2.51 -3.80 -2.56
N HIS A 41 2.05 -2.56 -2.77
CA HIS A 41 2.68 -1.35 -2.25
C HIS A 41 2.71 -1.30 -0.72
N TRP A 42 1.57 -1.57 -0.07
CA TRP A 42 1.45 -1.53 1.38
C TRP A 42 2.27 -2.64 2.02
N GLY A 43 2.20 -3.86 1.48
CA GLY A 43 3.03 -4.96 1.97
C GLY A 43 4.53 -4.71 1.78
N GLN A 44 4.94 -4.09 0.67
CA GLN A 44 6.33 -3.67 0.42
C GLN A 44 6.83 -2.66 1.47
N GLY A 45 6.02 -1.64 1.78
CA GLY A 45 6.35 -0.64 2.80
C GLY A 45 6.52 -1.23 4.20
N ASP A 46 5.61 -2.12 4.58
CA ASP A 46 5.63 -2.79 5.88
C ASP A 46 6.84 -3.73 6.02
N VAL A 47 7.12 -4.56 5.01
CA VAL A 47 8.29 -5.46 5.03
C VAL A 47 9.60 -4.68 5.10
N ALA A 48 9.72 -3.58 4.35
CA ALA A 48 10.91 -2.74 4.42
C ALA A 48 11.11 -2.17 5.84
N THR A 49 10.02 -1.73 6.49
CA THR A 49 10.07 -1.21 7.86
C THR A 49 10.49 -2.28 8.86
N LEU A 50 9.93 -3.49 8.76
CA LEU A 50 10.34 -4.64 9.58
C LEU A 50 11.80 -5.00 9.32
N SER A 51 12.30 -4.88 8.10
CA SER A 51 13.71 -5.16 7.82
C SER A 51 14.66 -4.14 8.47
N ILE A 52 14.26 -2.86 8.53
CA ILE A 52 15.05 -1.77 9.14
C ILE A 52 15.01 -1.84 10.67
N ALA A 53 13.88 -2.24 11.26
CA ALA A 53 13.73 -2.41 12.70
C ALA A 53 14.52 -3.61 13.27
N GLY A 54 15.39 -4.24 12.47
CA GLY A 54 16.29 -5.30 12.89
C GLY A 54 15.56 -6.59 13.28
N VAL A 55 14.49 -6.94 12.56
CA VAL A 55 13.65 -8.07 12.97
C VAL A 55 14.16 -9.38 12.37
N ASP A 56 14.75 -10.22 13.24
CA ASP A 56 15.36 -11.52 12.92
C ASP A 56 14.38 -12.62 12.45
N HIS A 57 13.06 -12.35 12.45
CA HIS A 57 12.04 -13.39 12.16
C HIS A 57 11.67 -13.54 10.67
N LEU A 58 12.18 -12.68 9.77
CA LEU A 58 12.03 -12.81 8.30
C LEU A 58 13.37 -13.04 7.60
N PRO A 59 14.09 -14.15 7.90
CA PRO A 59 15.44 -14.39 7.41
C PRO A 59 15.51 -14.76 5.92
N THR A 60 14.40 -15.15 5.29
CA THR A 60 14.40 -15.57 3.88
C THR A 60 13.57 -14.65 2.99
N SER A 61 13.90 -14.63 1.68
CA SER A 61 13.08 -13.91 0.68
C SER A 61 11.65 -14.43 0.63
N ALA A 62 11.44 -15.74 0.80
CA ALA A 62 10.11 -16.34 0.80
C ALA A 62 9.24 -15.84 1.96
N GLU A 63 9.80 -15.77 3.18
CA GLU A 63 9.09 -15.21 4.34
C GLU A 63 8.79 -13.72 4.16
N ARG A 64 9.69 -12.95 3.54
CA ARG A 64 9.44 -11.54 3.21
C ARG A 64 8.29 -11.38 2.21
N TRP A 65 8.24 -12.21 1.17
CA TRP A 65 7.12 -12.20 0.22
C TRP A 65 5.80 -12.62 0.86
N LEU A 66 5.82 -13.63 1.73
CA LEU A 66 4.64 -14.04 2.48
C LEU A 66 4.16 -12.90 3.41
N ALA A 67 5.07 -12.25 4.13
CA ALA A 67 4.74 -11.10 4.98
C ALA A 67 4.18 -9.93 4.17
N LEU A 68 4.70 -9.68 2.96
CA LEU A 68 4.14 -8.69 2.03
C LEU A 68 2.69 -9.04 1.67
N VAL A 69 2.43 -10.29 1.28
CA VAL A 69 1.09 -10.73 0.89
C VAL A 69 0.12 -10.57 2.07
N VAL A 70 0.52 -10.99 3.27
CA VAL A 70 -0.32 -10.83 4.46
C VAL A 70 -0.57 -9.36 4.76
N ARG A 71 0.48 -8.58 4.98
CA ARG A 71 0.35 -7.20 5.49
C ARG A 71 -0.26 -6.25 4.48
N GLY A 72 0.10 -6.38 3.20
CA GLY A 72 -0.51 -5.63 2.12
C GLY A 72 -1.95 -6.02 1.84
N GLY A 73 -2.31 -7.27 2.18
CA GLY A 73 -3.65 -7.80 1.95
C GLY A 73 -4.65 -7.39 3.02
N LEU A 74 -4.22 -7.09 4.24
CA LEU A 74 -5.15 -6.74 5.32
C LEU A 74 -6.04 -5.54 4.93
N PRO A 75 -5.48 -4.43 4.45
CA PRO A 75 -6.30 -3.27 4.13
C PRO A 75 -7.19 -3.45 2.89
N MET A 76 -6.90 -4.41 2.01
CA MET A 76 -7.63 -4.58 0.74
C MET A 76 -8.55 -5.80 0.73
N GLY A 77 -8.08 -6.94 1.22
CA GLY A 77 -8.82 -8.18 1.27
C GLY A 77 -9.82 -8.25 2.42
N VAL A 78 -9.48 -7.75 3.61
CA VAL A 78 -10.35 -7.89 4.80
C VAL A 78 -11.64 -7.06 4.69
N PRO A 79 -11.60 -5.81 4.20
CA PRO A 79 -12.82 -5.05 3.97
C PRO A 79 -13.81 -5.71 3.00
N LEU A 80 -13.33 -6.46 2.00
CA LEU A 80 -14.18 -7.23 1.08
C LEU A 80 -14.95 -8.37 1.80
N LEU A 81 -14.40 -8.88 2.92
CA LEU A 81 -15.04 -9.91 3.74
C LEU A 81 -16.07 -9.30 4.68
N ALA A 82 -15.67 -8.28 5.44
CA ALA A 82 -16.48 -7.70 6.52
C ALA A 82 -17.56 -6.73 6.02
N HIS A 83 -17.25 -5.94 4.98
CA HIS A 83 -18.08 -4.82 4.51
C HIS A 83 -18.24 -4.86 2.97
N PRO A 84 -18.73 -5.98 2.39
CA PRO A 84 -18.76 -6.16 0.92
C PRO A 84 -19.61 -5.11 0.20
N GLY A 85 -20.68 -4.60 0.84
CA GLY A 85 -21.54 -3.57 0.25
C GLY A 85 -20.84 -2.22 0.10
N GLU A 86 -20.13 -1.77 1.14
CA GLU A 86 -19.36 -0.52 1.09
C GLU A 86 -18.17 -0.65 0.13
N TYR A 87 -17.51 -1.81 0.10
CA TYR A 87 -16.45 -2.08 -0.87
C TYR A 87 -16.97 -2.00 -2.30
N ARG A 88 -18.13 -2.61 -2.57
CA ARG A 88 -18.80 -2.58 -3.88
C ARG A 88 -19.19 -1.16 -4.26
N LEU A 89 -19.75 -0.37 -3.34
CA LEU A 89 -20.12 1.02 -3.58
C LEU A 89 -18.92 1.86 -4.04
N VAL A 90 -17.75 1.69 -3.40
CA VAL A 90 -16.51 2.38 -3.82
C VAL A 90 -16.05 1.89 -5.21
N ALA A 91 -16.15 0.59 -5.49
CA ALA A 91 -15.82 0.05 -6.81
C ALA A 91 -16.74 0.62 -7.90
N GLU A 92 -18.05 0.70 -7.63
CA GLU A 92 -19.05 1.29 -8.53
C GLU A 92 -18.78 2.78 -8.75
N TRP A 93 -18.42 3.55 -7.72
CA TRP A 93 -18.03 4.95 -7.89
C TRP A 93 -16.80 5.09 -8.78
N ILE A 94 -15.74 4.29 -8.58
CA ILE A 94 -14.51 4.38 -9.38
C ILE A 94 -14.75 3.96 -10.84
N VAL A 95 -15.38 2.81 -11.05
CA VAL A 95 -15.63 2.26 -12.39
C VAL A 95 -16.67 3.10 -13.15
N GLY A 96 -17.69 3.57 -12.44
CA GLY A 96 -18.76 4.41 -12.98
C GLY A 96 -18.29 5.77 -13.52
N LEU A 97 -17.10 6.25 -13.11
CA LEU A 97 -16.49 7.44 -13.72
C LEU A 97 -16.23 7.25 -15.22
N PHE A 98 -15.95 6.01 -15.65
CA PHE A 98 -15.57 5.67 -17.02
C PHE A 98 -16.64 4.85 -17.74
N LEU A 99 -17.39 4.01 -17.01
CA LEU A 99 -18.54 3.26 -17.52
C LEU A 99 -19.83 3.91 -17.00
N VAL A 100 -20.27 4.96 -17.69
CA VAL A 100 -21.33 5.89 -17.21
C VAL A 100 -22.68 5.20 -16.96
N ASP A 101 -22.96 4.09 -17.65
CA ASP A 101 -24.19 3.31 -17.40
C ASP A 101 -24.08 2.53 -16.07
N ALA A 102 -24.92 2.90 -15.10
CA ALA A 102 -24.89 2.32 -13.76
C ALA A 102 -25.27 0.83 -13.74
N GLY A 103 -26.20 0.41 -14.62
CA GLY A 103 -26.59 -1.00 -14.74
C GLY A 103 -25.46 -1.86 -15.28
N ALA A 104 -24.82 -1.40 -16.35
CA ALA A 104 -23.65 -2.03 -16.95
C ALA A 104 -22.47 -2.08 -15.97
N THR A 105 -22.24 -1.01 -15.20
CA THR A 105 -21.21 -1.00 -14.14
C THR A 105 -21.48 -2.05 -13.07
N ALA A 106 -22.70 -2.12 -12.56
CA ALA A 106 -23.08 -3.14 -11.57
C ALA A 106 -22.87 -4.56 -12.12
N THR A 107 -23.36 -4.84 -13.34
CA THR A 107 -23.19 -6.14 -14.00
C THR A 107 -21.72 -6.49 -14.24
N ALA A 108 -20.89 -5.51 -14.64
CA ALA A 108 -19.47 -5.74 -14.88
C ALA A 108 -18.68 -6.05 -13.59
N LEU A 109 -19.16 -5.57 -12.44
CA LEU A 109 -18.56 -5.80 -11.13
C LEU A 109 -19.08 -7.05 -10.42
N ASP A 110 -20.29 -7.54 -10.73
CA ASP A 110 -20.90 -8.71 -10.09
C ASP A 110 -19.94 -9.91 -9.89
N PRO A 111 -19.12 -10.31 -10.89
CA PRO A 111 -18.20 -11.43 -10.73
C PRO A 111 -17.14 -11.24 -9.63
N LEU A 112 -16.82 -9.99 -9.25
CA LEU A 112 -15.80 -9.69 -8.22
C LEU A 112 -16.35 -9.81 -6.80
N PHE A 113 -17.67 -9.80 -6.63
CA PHE A 113 -18.33 -9.74 -5.32
C PHE A 113 -19.10 -11.01 -4.95
N THR A 114 -18.92 -12.10 -5.72
CA THR A 114 -19.60 -13.36 -5.42
C THR A 114 -19.14 -13.95 -4.08
N PRO A 115 -19.98 -14.76 -3.41
CA PRO A 115 -19.59 -15.46 -2.19
C PRO A 115 -18.33 -16.30 -2.34
N GLU A 116 -18.10 -16.89 -3.52
CA GLU A 116 -16.94 -17.73 -3.83
C GLU A 116 -15.66 -16.89 -3.84
N VAL A 117 -15.66 -15.72 -4.51
CA VAL A 117 -14.50 -14.81 -4.53
C VAL A 117 -14.18 -14.32 -3.12
N ARG A 118 -15.20 -13.91 -2.36
CA ARG A 118 -15.03 -13.48 -0.97
C ARG A 118 -14.45 -14.60 -0.11
N THR A 119 -14.99 -15.80 -0.22
CA THR A 119 -14.52 -16.97 0.53
C THR A 119 -13.08 -17.31 0.15
N ALA A 120 -12.73 -17.29 -1.14
CA ALA A 120 -11.38 -17.53 -1.62
C ALA A 120 -10.37 -16.51 -1.08
N VAL A 121 -10.71 -15.21 -1.12
CA VAL A 121 -9.89 -14.14 -0.53
C VAL A 121 -9.73 -14.35 0.97
N GLY A 122 -10.82 -14.65 1.69
CA GLY A 122 -10.80 -14.84 3.14
C GLY A 122 -9.97 -16.04 3.58
N VAL A 123 -10.17 -17.19 2.94
CA VAL A 123 -9.39 -18.41 3.19
C VAL A 123 -7.92 -18.17 2.82
N GLY A 124 -7.64 -17.58 1.66
CA GLY A 124 -6.27 -17.27 1.23
C GLY A 124 -5.54 -16.37 2.23
N MET A 125 -6.19 -15.29 2.67
CA MET A 125 -5.66 -14.37 3.69
C MET A 125 -5.45 -15.06 5.04
N GLY A 126 -6.40 -15.87 5.49
CA GLY A 126 -6.30 -16.62 6.73
C GLY A 126 -5.14 -17.62 6.70
N VAL A 127 -5.04 -18.42 5.64
CA VAL A 127 -3.94 -19.38 5.45
C VAL A 127 -2.59 -18.68 5.36
N ALA A 128 -2.48 -17.60 4.59
CA ALA A 128 -1.23 -16.85 4.48
C ALA A 128 -0.80 -16.26 5.83
N THR A 129 -1.75 -15.70 6.60
CA THR A 129 -1.50 -15.16 7.94
C THR A 129 -1.01 -16.26 8.88
N LEU A 130 -1.71 -17.38 8.94
CA LEU A 130 -1.36 -18.52 9.79
C LEU A 130 0.00 -19.13 9.40
N ALA A 131 0.30 -19.21 8.10
CA ALA A 131 1.59 -19.65 7.62
C ALA A 131 2.71 -18.69 8.06
N SER A 132 2.52 -17.37 7.92
CA SER A 132 3.50 -16.35 8.33
C SER A 132 3.78 -16.44 9.83
N VAL A 133 2.72 -16.45 10.65
CA VAL A 133 2.83 -16.55 12.11
C VAL A 133 3.43 -17.89 12.54
N GLY A 134 3.04 -19.00 11.91
CA GLY A 134 3.51 -20.34 12.20
C GLY A 134 4.98 -20.55 11.88
N LEU A 135 5.47 -20.01 10.75
CA LEU A 135 6.89 -20.03 10.39
C LEU A 135 7.73 -19.27 11.42
N GLY A 136 7.29 -18.07 11.81
CA GLY A 136 7.94 -17.29 12.86
C GLY A 136 7.96 -18.01 14.21
N TYR A 137 6.85 -18.66 14.59
CA TYR A 137 6.76 -19.44 15.83
C TYR A 137 7.72 -20.63 15.84
N ARG A 138 7.79 -21.39 14.73
CA ARG A 138 8.75 -22.51 14.59
C ARG A 138 10.19 -22.02 14.76
N ARG A 139 10.52 -20.84 14.24
CA ARG A 139 11.85 -20.22 14.39
C ARG A 139 12.16 -19.90 15.84
N VAL A 140 11.22 -19.25 16.53
CA VAL A 140 11.36 -18.89 17.96
C VAL A 140 11.56 -20.15 18.81
N ARG A 141 10.84 -21.24 18.49
CA ARG A 141 10.98 -22.53 19.18
C ARG A 141 12.29 -23.26 18.89
N ALA A 142 12.86 -23.10 17.69
CA ALA A 142 14.10 -23.77 17.30
C ALA A 142 15.36 -23.20 17.98
N GLY A 143 15.29 -22.03 18.62
CA GLY A 143 16.25 -21.62 19.67
C GLY A 143 17.68 -21.30 19.24
N GLY A 144 17.89 -20.63 18.10
CA GLY A 144 19.23 -20.15 17.69
C GLY A 144 19.77 -18.94 18.49
N GLU A 145 21.00 -18.53 18.18
CA GLU A 145 21.58 -17.27 18.71
C GLU A 145 20.65 -16.09 18.42
N GLY A 146 20.22 -15.37 19.47
CA GLY A 146 19.23 -14.30 19.36
C GLY A 146 17.78 -14.68 19.70
N GLY A 147 17.50 -15.90 20.18
CA GLY A 147 16.14 -16.39 20.45
C GLY A 147 15.20 -15.46 21.25
N ARG A 148 15.72 -14.69 22.23
CA ARG A 148 14.91 -13.69 22.97
C ARG A 148 14.50 -12.49 22.11
N ARG A 149 15.39 -12.00 21.23
CA ARG A 149 15.09 -10.91 20.28
C ARG A 149 14.14 -11.39 19.19
N ALA A 150 14.34 -12.60 18.67
CA ALA A 150 13.45 -13.24 17.73
C ALA A 150 12.03 -13.43 18.32
N ALA A 151 11.92 -13.89 19.57
CA ALA A 151 10.64 -14.02 20.27
C ALA A 151 9.95 -12.66 20.45
N GLY A 152 10.69 -11.62 20.85
CA GLY A 152 10.16 -10.26 20.96
C GLY A 152 9.66 -9.70 19.63
N GLY A 153 10.44 -9.89 18.56
CA GLY A 153 10.09 -9.50 17.20
C GLY A 153 8.83 -10.20 16.69
N TRP A 154 8.75 -11.52 16.86
CA TRP A 154 7.58 -12.30 16.48
C TRP A 154 6.32 -11.89 17.26
N ARG A 155 6.41 -11.70 18.59
CA ARG A 155 5.26 -11.24 19.39
C ARG A 155 4.75 -9.87 18.96
N ARG A 156 5.66 -8.96 18.59
CA ARG A 156 5.29 -7.65 18.03
C ARG A 156 4.61 -7.80 16.68
N ASP A 157 5.16 -8.59 15.77
CA ASP A 157 4.58 -8.85 14.45
C ASP A 157 3.15 -9.43 14.56
N VAL A 158 2.97 -10.46 15.40
CA VAL A 158 1.64 -11.04 15.68
C VAL A 158 0.69 -10.01 16.27
N GLY A 159 1.17 -9.20 17.21
CA GLY A 159 0.36 -8.12 17.81
C GLY A 159 -0.09 -7.09 16.77
N GLU A 160 0.81 -6.65 15.90
CA GLU A 160 0.48 -5.75 14.80
C GLU A 160 -0.53 -6.37 13.82
N LEU A 161 -0.31 -7.63 13.41
CA LEU A 161 -1.24 -8.34 12.54
C LEU A 161 -2.62 -8.48 13.17
N ALA A 162 -2.70 -8.80 14.47
CA ALA A 162 -3.97 -8.90 15.19
C ALA A 162 -4.70 -7.55 15.26
N VAL A 163 -3.98 -6.47 15.55
CA VAL A 163 -4.55 -5.11 15.55
C VAL A 163 -5.05 -4.72 14.16
N LEU A 164 -4.28 -4.99 13.10
CA LEU A 164 -4.68 -4.68 11.74
C LEU A 164 -5.87 -5.52 11.27
N TRP A 165 -5.89 -6.82 11.57
CA TRP A 165 -7.06 -7.67 11.31
C TRP A 165 -8.30 -7.12 12.03
N ALA A 166 -8.20 -6.83 13.33
CA ALA A 166 -9.32 -6.27 14.08
C ALA A 166 -9.77 -4.92 13.51
N TRP A 167 -8.84 -4.03 13.18
CA TRP A 167 -9.14 -2.72 12.60
C TRP A 167 -9.95 -2.83 11.31
N PHE A 168 -9.51 -3.64 10.34
CA PHE A 168 -10.19 -3.77 9.05
C PHE A 168 -11.45 -4.65 9.08
N LEU A 169 -11.60 -5.51 10.10
CA LEU A 169 -12.86 -6.21 10.33
C LEU A 169 -13.93 -5.28 10.92
N LEU A 170 -13.54 -4.37 11.82
CA LEU A 170 -14.48 -3.62 12.66
C LEU A 170 -14.82 -2.23 12.10
N ALA A 171 -13.88 -1.55 11.45
CA ALA A 171 -14.08 -0.19 10.96
C ALA A 171 -14.66 -0.14 9.54
N ALA A 172 -15.44 0.90 9.24
CA ALA A 172 -15.93 1.17 7.89
C ALA A 172 -14.75 1.31 6.90
N PRO A 173 -14.74 0.62 5.74
CA PRO A 173 -13.60 0.52 4.84
C PRO A 173 -12.90 1.83 4.49
N VAL A 174 -13.65 2.86 4.04
CA VAL A 174 -13.04 4.13 3.60
C VAL A 174 -12.34 4.83 4.77
N PHE A 175 -12.98 4.83 5.95
CA PHE A 175 -12.39 5.38 7.16
C PHE A 175 -11.17 4.57 7.62
N ALA A 176 -11.29 3.24 7.62
CA ALA A 176 -10.22 2.33 8.03
C ALA A 176 -8.97 2.52 7.17
N ILE A 177 -9.15 2.63 5.85
CA ILE A 177 -8.08 2.90 4.87
C ILE A 177 -7.48 4.28 5.07
N GLY A 178 -8.31 5.32 5.24
CA GLY A 178 -7.81 6.69 5.44
C GLY A 178 -6.93 6.82 6.68
N VAL A 179 -7.37 6.24 7.80
CA VAL A 179 -6.58 6.21 9.04
C VAL A 179 -5.33 5.37 8.86
N TYR A 180 -5.44 4.14 8.34
CA TYR A 180 -4.28 3.28 8.09
C TYR A 180 -3.24 3.97 7.20
N PHE A 181 -3.68 4.60 6.12
CA PHE A 181 -2.80 5.35 5.23
C PHE A 181 -2.06 6.44 6.00
N ALA A 182 -2.76 7.28 6.77
CA ALA A 182 -2.17 8.43 7.45
C ALA A 182 -1.28 8.06 8.64
N VAL A 183 -1.75 7.20 9.54
CA VAL A 183 -1.11 6.96 10.85
C VAL A 183 -0.26 5.70 10.89
N TRP A 184 -0.34 4.84 9.88
CA TRP A 184 0.39 3.57 9.86
C TRP A 184 1.34 3.51 8.67
N HIS A 185 0.80 3.47 7.45
CA HIS A 185 1.61 3.31 6.24
C HIS A 185 2.48 4.53 5.97
N ALA A 186 1.90 5.73 5.95
CA ALA A 186 2.64 6.96 5.68
C ALA A 186 3.72 7.21 6.73
N LEU A 187 3.43 7.06 8.04
CA LEU A 187 4.45 7.27 9.08
C LEU A 187 5.66 6.34 8.93
N ARG A 188 5.42 5.06 8.63
CA ARG A 188 6.49 4.09 8.38
C ARG A 188 7.30 4.43 7.13
N HIS A 189 6.61 4.85 6.07
CA HIS A 189 7.27 5.25 4.84
C HIS A 189 8.11 6.53 5.02
N VAL A 190 7.57 7.55 5.69
CA VAL A 190 8.28 8.80 6.03
C VAL A 190 9.48 8.48 6.92
N GLY A 191 9.31 7.66 7.96
CA GLY A 191 10.40 7.24 8.84
C GLY A 191 11.53 6.56 8.04
N ARG A 192 11.20 5.66 7.12
CA ARG A 192 12.18 5.04 6.23
C ARG A 192 12.92 6.06 5.37
N LEU A 193 12.23 7.05 4.81
CA LEU A 193 12.85 8.08 3.97
C LEU A 193 13.73 9.04 4.77
N VAL A 194 13.32 9.41 5.99
CA VAL A 194 14.14 10.21 6.92
C VAL A 194 15.44 9.49 7.24
N LEU A 195 15.41 8.16 7.42
CA LEU A 195 16.62 7.36 7.67
C LEU A 195 17.53 7.22 6.44
N VAL A 196 17.06 7.55 5.24
CA VAL A 196 17.87 7.53 4.00
C VAL A 196 18.64 8.83 3.80
N ASP A 197 18.12 9.97 4.27
CA ASP A 197 18.79 11.26 4.23
C ASP A 197 19.72 11.42 5.45
N PRO A 198 21.05 11.50 5.28
CA PRO A 198 21.98 11.64 6.40
C PRO A 198 21.71 12.86 7.28
N GLU A 199 21.27 13.98 6.69
CA GLU A 199 20.99 15.21 7.45
C GLU A 199 19.70 15.07 8.26
N ALA A 200 18.64 14.52 7.66
CA ALA A 200 17.38 14.26 8.37
C ALA A 200 17.55 13.19 9.45
N ALA A 201 18.33 12.14 9.19
CA ALA A 201 18.67 11.09 10.15
C ALA A 201 19.47 11.64 11.34
N SER A 202 20.42 12.54 11.09
CA SER A 202 21.18 13.22 12.14
C SER A 202 20.29 14.12 12.99
N ALA A 203 19.40 14.90 12.38
CA ALA A 203 18.44 15.75 13.10
C ALA A 203 17.50 14.92 13.98
N ALA A 204 16.94 13.83 13.43
CA ALA A 204 16.08 12.91 14.18
C ALA A 204 16.82 12.26 15.36
N SER A 205 18.09 11.87 15.16
CA SER A 205 18.93 11.28 16.20
C SER A 205 19.33 12.28 17.30
N ALA A 206 19.36 13.57 16.99
CA ALA A 206 19.55 14.67 17.94
C ALA A 206 18.27 15.09 18.68
N GLY A 207 17.14 14.40 18.43
CA GLY A 207 15.83 14.72 19.03
C GLY A 207 15.04 15.81 18.29
N ASP A 208 15.55 16.34 17.17
CA ASP A 208 14.85 17.32 16.34
C ASP A 208 13.93 16.65 15.31
N ALA A 209 12.86 16.03 15.81
CA ALA A 209 11.85 15.38 14.97
C ALA A 209 11.14 16.39 14.06
N VAL A 210 10.91 17.62 14.54
CA VAL A 210 10.21 18.67 13.79
C VAL A 210 11.05 19.12 12.59
N GLY A 211 12.36 19.36 12.79
CA GLY A 211 13.28 19.73 11.72
C GLY A 211 13.42 18.64 10.65
N ALA A 212 13.49 17.37 11.06
CA ALA A 212 13.51 16.24 10.14
C ALA A 212 12.22 16.15 9.31
N LEU A 213 11.05 16.32 9.94
CA LEU A 213 9.75 16.28 9.26
C LEU A 213 9.52 17.49 8.35
N ALA A 214 9.95 18.68 8.77
CA ALA A 214 9.86 19.88 7.97
C ALA A 214 10.72 19.78 6.70
N ARG A 215 11.92 19.20 6.81
CA ARG A 215 12.78 18.92 5.66
C ARG A 215 12.12 17.92 4.71
N PHE A 216 11.65 16.79 5.23
CA PHE A 216 10.89 15.82 4.44
C PHE A 216 9.70 16.47 3.72
N GLY A 217 8.93 17.31 4.43
CA GLY A 217 7.80 18.02 3.85
C GLY A 217 8.19 18.93 2.69
N ARG A 218 9.31 19.67 2.80
CA ARG A 218 9.82 20.51 1.70
C ARG A 218 10.24 19.68 0.49
N ASP A 219 10.88 18.54 0.71
CA ASP A 219 11.33 17.66 -0.37
C ASP A 219 10.16 16.93 -1.05
N ALA A 220 9.12 16.59 -0.28
CA ALA A 220 7.91 15.94 -0.77
C ALA A 220 6.94 16.92 -1.46
N ALA A 221 6.94 18.21 -1.07
CA ALA A 221 5.98 19.20 -1.53
C ALA A 221 5.80 19.28 -3.06
N PRO A 222 6.85 19.28 -3.91
CA PRO A 222 6.67 19.32 -5.36
C PRO A 222 5.89 18.13 -5.91
N LEU A 223 6.12 16.94 -5.35
CA LEU A 223 5.40 15.73 -5.74
C LEU A 223 3.96 15.76 -5.24
N THR A 224 3.73 16.24 -4.01
CA THR A 224 2.39 16.40 -3.43
C THR A 224 1.55 17.39 -4.25
N LEU A 225 2.12 18.54 -4.60
CA LEU A 225 1.47 19.53 -5.48
C LEU A 225 1.18 18.94 -6.86
N GLY A 226 2.15 18.23 -7.44
CA GLY A 226 1.95 17.48 -8.68
C GLY A 226 0.79 16.49 -8.58
N GLY A 227 0.63 15.83 -7.44
CA GLY A 227 -0.49 14.92 -7.18
C GLY A 227 -1.85 15.62 -7.21
N PHE A 228 -1.98 16.79 -6.58
CA PHE A 228 -3.21 17.58 -6.69
C PHE A 228 -3.53 18.02 -8.12
N LEU A 229 -2.50 18.32 -8.93
CA LEU A 229 -2.70 18.57 -10.36
C LEU A 229 -3.23 17.33 -11.11
N VAL A 230 -2.75 16.13 -10.75
CA VAL A 230 -3.29 14.87 -11.30
C VAL A 230 -4.74 14.68 -10.89
N VAL A 231 -5.12 14.96 -9.64
CA VAL A 231 -6.54 14.93 -9.21
C VAL A 231 -7.39 15.86 -10.06
N GLY A 232 -6.95 17.11 -10.26
CA GLY A 232 -7.64 18.07 -11.11
C GLY A 232 -7.75 17.61 -12.57
N ALA A 233 -6.66 17.08 -13.13
CA ALA A 233 -6.63 16.57 -14.50
C ALA A 233 -7.56 15.37 -14.70
N VAL A 234 -7.60 14.42 -13.77
CA VAL A 234 -8.56 13.31 -13.81
C VAL A 234 -9.99 13.86 -13.67
N GLY A 235 -10.23 14.76 -12.73
CA GLY A 235 -11.57 15.32 -12.47
C GLY A 235 -12.20 16.04 -13.68
N VAL A 236 -11.39 16.69 -14.53
CA VAL A 236 -11.90 17.35 -15.75
C VAL A 236 -11.96 16.43 -16.98
N THR A 237 -11.38 15.23 -16.92
CA THR A 237 -11.31 14.30 -18.06
C THR A 237 -12.24 13.10 -17.94
N VAL A 238 -12.72 12.77 -16.74
CA VAL A 238 -13.61 11.63 -16.52
C VAL A 238 -14.96 11.79 -17.26
N PRO A 239 -15.43 10.77 -17.99
CA PRO A 239 -16.68 10.83 -18.76
C PRO A 239 -17.93 11.19 -17.95
N ALA A 240 -18.06 10.68 -16.73
CA ALA A 240 -19.24 10.92 -15.89
C ALA A 240 -19.31 12.35 -15.31
N GLY A 241 -18.22 13.11 -15.35
CA GLY A 241 -18.07 14.37 -14.62
C GLY A 241 -17.96 14.16 -13.10
N VAL A 242 -17.99 15.27 -12.34
CA VAL A 242 -17.92 15.28 -10.88
C VAL A 242 -19.03 16.19 -10.34
N ALA A 243 -20.05 15.60 -9.72
CA ALA A 243 -21.21 16.33 -9.21
C ALA A 243 -21.55 15.99 -7.76
N ALA A 244 -21.21 14.79 -7.30
CA ALA A 244 -21.47 14.31 -5.95
C ALA A 244 -20.17 14.10 -5.14
N PRO A 245 -20.26 14.07 -3.80
CA PRO A 245 -19.10 13.77 -2.94
C PRO A 245 -18.43 12.42 -3.26
N GLY A 246 -19.22 11.41 -3.66
CA GLY A 246 -18.71 10.10 -4.08
C GLY A 246 -17.79 10.19 -5.31
N ASP A 247 -18.13 11.05 -6.27
CA ASP A 247 -17.33 11.28 -7.48
C ASP A 247 -15.98 11.93 -7.14
N LEU A 248 -15.96 12.86 -6.18
CA LEU A 248 -14.71 13.47 -5.71
C LEU A 248 -13.79 12.45 -5.06
N LEU A 249 -14.33 11.55 -4.23
CA LEU A 249 -13.58 10.43 -3.67
C LEU A 249 -13.06 9.52 -4.79
N ALA A 250 -13.91 9.15 -5.74
CA ALA A 250 -13.55 8.26 -6.85
C ALA A 250 -12.45 8.85 -7.73
N VAL A 251 -12.56 10.13 -8.12
CA VAL A 251 -11.53 10.85 -8.88
C VAL A 251 -10.23 10.90 -8.09
N SER A 252 -10.29 11.16 -6.79
CA SER A 252 -9.12 11.14 -5.93
C SER A 252 -8.48 9.74 -5.89
N LEU A 253 -9.27 8.67 -5.83
CA LEU A 253 -8.79 7.29 -5.85
C LEU A 253 -8.17 6.89 -7.19
N VAL A 254 -8.71 7.34 -8.32
CA VAL A 254 -8.12 7.14 -9.66
C VAL A 254 -6.79 7.90 -9.78
N ALA A 255 -6.74 9.14 -9.31
CA ALA A 255 -5.51 9.92 -9.29
C ALA A 255 -4.45 9.27 -8.38
N ILE A 256 -4.87 8.77 -7.21
CA ILE A 256 -4.02 7.96 -6.33
C ILE A 256 -3.52 6.72 -7.07
N ALA A 257 -4.38 5.97 -7.76
CA ALA A 257 -3.99 4.81 -8.55
C ALA A 257 -2.91 5.17 -9.59
N ALA A 258 -3.10 6.29 -10.31
CA ALA A 258 -2.14 6.79 -11.28
C ALA A 258 -0.78 7.16 -10.67
N MET A 259 -0.76 7.66 -9.44
CA MET A 259 0.49 7.97 -8.72
C MET A 259 1.11 6.75 -8.04
N THR A 260 0.32 5.73 -7.70
CA THR A 260 0.78 4.53 -6.99
C THR A 260 1.75 3.73 -7.84
N LEU A 261 1.46 3.48 -9.11
CA LEU A 261 2.35 2.68 -9.98
C LEU A 261 3.77 3.27 -10.10
N PRO A 262 3.96 4.55 -10.49
CA PRO A 262 5.30 5.14 -10.53
C PRO A 262 5.96 5.20 -9.16
N HIS A 263 5.20 5.45 -8.09
CA HIS A 263 5.73 5.43 -6.74
C HIS A 263 6.23 4.03 -6.35
N VAL A 264 5.46 2.97 -6.62
CA VAL A 264 5.85 1.57 -6.42
C VAL A 264 7.14 1.27 -7.18
N ALA A 265 7.27 1.71 -8.43
CA ALA A 265 8.50 1.50 -9.20
C ALA A 265 9.74 2.17 -8.57
N VAL A 266 9.58 3.39 -8.06
CA VAL A 266 10.66 4.11 -7.33
C VAL A 266 11.02 3.39 -6.03
N VAL A 267 10.02 2.96 -5.25
CA VAL A 267 10.27 2.26 -3.99
C VAL A 267 10.87 0.87 -4.23
N ALA A 268 10.43 0.14 -5.26
CA ALA A 268 11.04 -1.13 -5.66
C ALA A 268 12.52 -0.94 -6.08
N TRP A 269 12.86 0.18 -6.73
CA TRP A 269 14.26 0.53 -6.99
C TRP A 269 15.05 0.78 -5.69
N LEU A 270 14.46 1.48 -4.72
CA LEU A 270 15.08 1.72 -3.41
C LEU A 270 15.25 0.40 -2.61
N ASP A 271 14.25 -0.46 -2.60
CA ASP A 271 14.29 -1.78 -1.97
C ASP A 271 15.43 -2.64 -2.51
N ARG A 272 15.66 -2.61 -3.83
CA ARG A 272 16.79 -3.30 -4.45
C ARG A 272 18.13 -2.73 -3.99
N ARG A 273 18.23 -1.40 -3.84
CA ARG A 273 19.44 -0.73 -3.32
C ARG A 273 19.71 -1.08 -1.85
N GLN A 274 18.66 -1.27 -1.07
CA GLN A 274 18.73 -1.65 0.34
C GLN A 274 18.73 -3.17 0.57
N ALA A 275 18.76 -3.98 -0.49
CA ALA A 275 18.70 -5.45 -0.43
C ALA A 275 17.52 -6.00 0.41
N VAL A 276 16.38 -5.29 0.45
CA VAL A 276 15.18 -5.67 1.23
C VAL A 276 14.65 -7.05 0.81
N TRP A 277 14.89 -7.49 -0.42
CA TRP A 277 14.41 -8.79 -0.91
C TRP A 277 15.47 -9.89 -0.94
N ARG A 278 16.71 -9.59 -0.50
CA ARG A 278 17.87 -10.50 -0.52
C ARG A 278 18.59 -10.52 0.84
N PRO A 279 17.97 -11.06 1.90
CA PRO A 279 18.64 -11.23 3.19
C PRO A 279 19.93 -12.06 3.05
N GLY A 280 21.02 -11.61 3.66
CA GLY A 280 22.33 -12.30 3.66
C GLY A 280 23.26 -11.97 2.49
N ALA A 281 22.85 -11.16 1.51
CA ALA A 281 23.71 -10.79 0.37
C ALA A 281 24.72 -9.66 0.67
N GLY A 282 24.85 -9.25 1.92
CA GLY A 282 25.70 -8.13 2.38
C GLY A 282 26.50 -8.42 3.64
N SER A 283 26.70 -9.70 3.98
CA SER A 283 27.69 -10.16 4.96
C SER A 283 28.98 -10.54 4.27
#